data_AF-A0A1S6KZL5-F1
#
_entry.id   AF-A0A1S6KZL5-F1
#
_cell.length_a   1.000
_cell.length_b   1.000
_cell.length_c   1.000
_cell.angle_alpha   90.00
_cell.angle_beta   90.00
_cell.angle_gamma   90.00
#
_symmetry.space_group_name_H-M   'P 1'
#
loop_
_entity.id
_entity.type
_entity.pdbx_description
1 polymer ?
#
loop_
_entity_poly.entity_id
_entity_poly.type
_entity_poly.pdbx_seq_one_letter_code
_entity_poly.pdbx_strand_id
1 'polypeptide(L)'
;AQPLRWAAHNGEINTLRGNKNWMRAREGVMHSDIFKDELEMMYPIVEDGGSDSAAFDNVLELLTINGVLSLPEAVMLMVPEAWQGNDHMDPKKAAFYEWAACQ
;
A
#
# COMPACT_ATOMS: atom_id res chain seq x y z
N ALA A 1 14.97 13.69 0.09
CA ALA A 1 14.52 14.40 -1.14
C ALA A 1 13.82 13.38 -2.03
N GLN A 2 12.96 13.82 -2.96
CA GLN A 2 12.32 12.95 -3.95
C GLN A 2 13.06 13.08 -5.30
N PRO A 3 12.98 12.10 -6.24
CA PRO A 3 12.16 10.87 -6.20
C PRO A 3 12.59 9.88 -5.12
N LEU A 4 11.65 9.02 -4.69
CA LEU A 4 11.93 7.86 -3.86
C LEU A 4 12.18 6.64 -4.76
N ARG A 5 12.09 5.41 -4.23
CA ARG A 5 12.42 4.19 -4.99
C ARG A 5 11.40 3.92 -6.10
N TRP A 6 10.12 4.18 -5.83
CA TRP A 6 9.00 3.92 -6.73
C TRP A 6 8.13 5.14 -7.00
N ALA A 7 8.10 6.12 -6.08
CA ALA A 7 7.19 7.24 -6.15
C ALA A 7 7.88 8.62 -6.02
N ALA A 8 7.32 9.59 -6.75
CA ALA A 8 7.43 11.01 -6.41
C ALA A 8 6.01 11.50 -6.13
N HIS A 9 5.78 12.03 -4.94
CA HIS A 9 4.48 12.43 -4.45
C HIS A 9 4.43 13.95 -4.27
N ASN A 10 3.49 14.58 -4.96
CA ASN A 10 3.13 15.98 -4.79
C ASN A 10 1.78 16.06 -4.08
N GLY A 11 1.79 16.45 -2.81
CA GLY A 11 0.60 16.48 -1.96
C GLY A 11 0.96 16.19 -0.50
N GLU A 12 -0.06 15.95 0.32
CA GLU A 12 0.08 15.55 1.71
C GLU A 12 -0.91 14.43 2.04
N ILE A 13 -0.43 13.35 2.67
CA ILE A 13 -1.27 12.24 3.11
C ILE A 13 -1.76 12.51 4.53
N ASN A 14 -2.96 13.06 4.64
CA ASN A 14 -3.57 13.46 5.92
C ASN A 14 -3.94 12.28 6.86
N THR A 15 -3.97 11.05 6.35
CA THR A 15 -4.31 9.84 7.11
C THR A 15 -3.09 9.06 7.61
N LEU A 16 -1.88 9.64 7.50
CA LEU A 16 -0.60 8.96 7.71
C LEU A 16 -0.52 8.16 9.02
N ARG A 17 -0.89 8.77 10.16
CA ARG A 17 -0.77 8.10 11.47
C ARG A 17 -1.59 6.81 11.52
N GLY A 18 -2.81 6.83 10.97
CA GLY A 18 -3.65 5.64 10.88
C GLY A 18 -3.02 4.57 9.99
N ASN A 19 -2.53 4.98 8.80
CA ASN A 19 -1.90 4.08 7.85
C ASN A 19 -0.64 3.39 8.43
N LYS A 20 0.21 4.15 9.14
CA LYS A 20 1.39 3.59 9.83
C LYS A 20 0.98 2.57 10.88
N ASN A 21 0.01 2.90 11.74
CA ASN A 21 -0.44 1.99 12.79
C ASN A 21 -1.05 0.71 12.22
N TRP A 22 -1.83 0.81 11.13
CA TRP A 22 -2.38 -0.35 10.45
C TRP A 22 -1.30 -1.24 9.85
N MET A 23 -0.27 -0.68 9.23
CA MET A 23 0.86 -1.48 8.74
C MET A 23 1.61 -2.17 9.87
N ARG A 24 1.89 -1.46 10.97
CA ARG A 24 2.51 -2.06 12.16
C ARG A 24 1.70 -3.22 12.73
N ALA A 25 0.38 -3.09 12.80
CA ALA A 25 -0.50 -4.16 13.27
C ALA A 25 -0.44 -5.40 12.36
N ARG A 26 -0.23 -5.21 11.06
CA ARG A 26 -0.13 -6.30 10.09
C ARG A 26 1.23 -7.00 10.09
N GLU A 27 2.32 -6.32 10.49
CA GLU A 27 3.67 -6.92 10.56
C GLU A 27 3.69 -8.26 11.30
N GLY A 28 2.90 -8.44 12.38
CA GLY A 28 2.87 -9.70 13.13
C GLY A 28 2.11 -10.86 12.49
N VAL A 29 1.38 -10.64 11.39
CA VAL A 29 0.55 -11.67 10.72
C VAL A 29 0.78 -11.75 9.21
N MET A 30 1.66 -10.92 8.66
CA MET A 30 2.00 -10.96 7.24
C MET A 30 2.79 -12.22 6.90
N HIS A 31 2.49 -12.78 5.73
CA HIS A 31 3.20 -13.90 5.14
C HIS A 31 3.55 -13.58 3.68
N SER A 32 4.68 -14.09 3.20
CA SER A 32 5.12 -13.94 1.81
C SER A 32 5.69 -15.25 1.31
N ASP A 33 5.20 -15.74 0.18
CA ASP A 33 5.76 -16.92 -0.49
C ASP A 33 7.10 -16.63 -1.20
N ILE A 34 7.36 -15.34 -1.51
CA ILE A 34 8.60 -14.88 -2.13
C ILE A 34 9.70 -14.71 -1.10
N PHE A 35 9.45 -13.90 -0.06
CA PHE A 35 10.44 -13.55 0.96
C PHE A 35 10.52 -14.57 2.08
N LYS A 36 9.43 -15.31 2.37
CA LYS A 36 9.38 -16.31 3.44
C LYS A 36 9.89 -15.71 4.76
N ASP A 37 10.83 -16.38 5.41
CA ASP A 37 11.43 -15.95 6.68
C ASP A 37 12.25 -14.65 6.55
N GLU A 38 12.68 -14.28 5.33
CA GLU A 38 13.39 -13.01 5.09
C GLU A 38 12.48 -11.78 5.24
N LEU A 39 11.15 -11.97 5.26
CA LEU A 39 10.19 -10.89 5.48
C LEU A 39 10.43 -10.18 6.84
N GLU A 40 10.86 -10.91 7.86
CA GLU A 40 11.14 -10.34 9.19
C GLU A 40 12.29 -9.35 9.19
N MET A 41 13.25 -9.50 8.26
CA MET A 41 14.39 -8.57 8.13
C MET A 41 13.97 -7.20 7.58
N MET A 42 12.79 -7.10 6.96
CA MET A 42 12.26 -5.85 6.43
C MET A 42 11.48 -5.05 7.47
N TYR A 43 11.23 -5.57 8.67
CA TYR A 43 10.52 -4.83 9.71
C TYR A 43 11.44 -3.79 10.38
N PRO A 44 10.98 -2.54 10.62
CA PRO A 44 9.71 -1.93 10.18
C PRO A 44 9.54 -1.85 8.67
N ILE A 45 8.35 -2.19 8.14
CA ILE A 45 8.07 -1.89 6.73
C ILE A 45 8.05 -0.37 6.52
N VAL A 46 7.36 0.36 7.40
CA VAL A 46 7.35 1.82 7.35
C VAL A 46 8.41 2.35 8.30
N GLU A 47 9.42 3.01 7.73
CA GLU A 47 10.52 3.60 8.50
C GLU A 47 10.03 4.69 9.46
N ASP A 48 10.63 4.72 10.66
CA ASP A 48 10.36 5.75 11.66
C ASP A 48 11.06 7.06 11.26
N GLY A 49 10.42 8.20 11.50
CA GLY A 49 10.96 9.53 11.15
C GLY A 49 10.93 9.89 9.66
N GLY A 50 10.55 8.96 8.77
CA GLY A 50 10.34 9.24 7.34
C GLY A 50 9.10 10.10 7.07
N SER A 51 9.13 10.81 5.93
CA SER A 51 7.99 11.62 5.46
C SER A 51 6.77 10.74 5.11
N ASP A 52 5.62 11.39 4.90
CA ASP A 52 4.40 10.73 4.44
C ASP A 52 4.60 9.99 3.11
N SER A 53 5.34 10.60 2.20
CA SER A 53 5.67 10.11 0.87
C SER A 53 6.63 8.92 0.96
N ALA A 54 7.57 8.95 1.91
CA ALA A 54 8.46 7.81 2.19
C ALA A 54 7.68 6.61 2.72
N ALA A 55 6.75 6.84 3.64
CA ALA A 55 5.89 5.79 4.16
C ALA A 55 5.01 5.14 3.07
N PHE A 56 4.51 5.95 2.13
CA PHE A 56 3.79 5.45 0.96
C PHE A 56 4.70 4.59 0.07
N ASP A 57 5.89 5.09 -0.26
CA ASP A 57 6.86 4.39 -1.11
C ASP A 57 7.30 3.05 -0.54
N ASN A 58 7.52 2.95 0.79
CA ASN A 58 7.90 1.69 1.44
C ASN A 58 6.83 0.59 1.26
N VAL A 59 5.56 0.95 1.44
CA VAL A 59 4.46 -0.02 1.31
C VAL A 59 4.21 -0.37 -0.16
N LEU A 60 4.30 0.62 -1.06
CA LEU A 60 4.18 0.40 -2.49
C LEU A 60 5.24 -0.57 -3.01
N GLU A 61 6.47 -0.40 -2.56
CA GLU A 61 7.58 -1.29 -2.89
C GLU A 61 7.32 -2.71 -2.39
N LEU A 62 6.92 -2.87 -1.12
CA LEU A 62 6.61 -4.19 -0.56
C LEU A 62 5.55 -4.91 -1.39
N LEU A 63 4.43 -4.25 -1.69
CA LEU A 63 3.33 -4.87 -2.45
C LEU A 63 3.76 -5.28 -3.86
N THR A 64 4.56 -4.44 -4.51
CA THR A 64 4.98 -4.64 -5.90
C THR A 64 6.08 -5.70 -6.01
N ILE A 65 7.12 -5.64 -5.16
CA ILE A 65 8.24 -6.59 -5.21
C ILE A 65 7.83 -7.96 -4.69
N ASN A 66 6.96 -8.03 -3.68
CA ASN A 66 6.36 -9.29 -3.23
C ASN A 66 5.49 -9.95 -4.30
N GLY A 67 5.19 -9.27 -5.42
CA GLY A 67 4.49 -9.84 -6.56
C GLY A 67 3.02 -10.21 -6.30
N VAL A 68 2.49 -9.88 -5.11
CA VAL A 68 1.08 -10.11 -4.76
C VAL A 68 0.14 -9.20 -5.53
N LEU A 69 0.64 -8.05 -5.97
CA LEU A 69 -0.06 -7.08 -6.82
C LEU A 69 0.90 -6.51 -7.85
N SER A 70 0.38 -6.23 -9.04
CA SER A 70 1.09 -5.37 -10.00
C SER A 70 1.14 -3.92 -9.49
N LEU A 71 2.06 -3.11 -10.03
CA LEU A 71 2.19 -1.71 -9.65
C LEU A 71 0.86 -0.91 -9.78
N PRO A 72 0.08 -1.03 -10.88
CA PRO A 72 -1.23 -0.38 -10.96
C PRO A 72 -2.21 -0.84 -9.88
N GLU A 73 -2.26 -2.14 -9.58
CA GLU A 73 -3.15 -2.69 -8.56
C GLU A 73 -2.74 -2.24 -7.14
N ALA A 74 -1.45 -2.18 -6.84
CA ALA A 74 -0.94 -1.68 -5.57
C ALA A 74 -1.30 -0.20 -5.37
N VAL A 75 -1.16 0.63 -6.41
CA VAL A 75 -1.59 2.04 -6.36
C VAL A 75 -3.11 2.13 -6.17
N MET A 76 -3.90 1.32 -6.87
CA MET A 76 -5.36 1.28 -6.72
C MET A 76 -5.78 0.83 -5.32
N LEU A 77 -5.06 -0.10 -4.69
CA LEU A 77 -5.30 -0.54 -3.31
C LEU A 77 -5.02 0.58 -2.31
N MET A 78 -3.88 1.28 -2.48
CA MET A 78 -3.40 2.27 -1.52
C MET A 78 -4.09 3.65 -1.67
N VAL A 79 -4.48 4.01 -2.89
CA VAL A 79 -5.19 5.26 -3.22
C VAL A 79 -6.42 4.93 -4.07
N PRO A 80 -7.47 4.33 -3.49
CA PRO A 80 -8.64 3.92 -4.25
C PRO A 80 -9.44 5.13 -4.72
N GLU A 81 -9.99 5.03 -5.93
CA GLU A 81 -11.00 5.96 -6.41
C GLU A 81 -12.29 5.85 -5.58
N ALA A 82 -13.08 6.92 -5.50
CA ALA A 82 -14.41 6.86 -4.93
C ALA A 82 -15.33 6.00 -5.83
N TRP A 83 -15.52 4.74 -5.45
CA TRP A 83 -16.17 3.73 -6.29
C TRP A 83 -17.63 3.44 -5.90
N GLN A 84 -18.00 3.66 -4.63
CA GLN A 84 -19.35 3.35 -4.14
C GLN A 84 -20.39 4.25 -4.81
N GLY A 85 -21.43 3.63 -5.38
CA GLY A 85 -22.52 4.34 -6.07
C GLY A 85 -22.16 4.88 -7.45
N ASN A 86 -21.03 4.46 -8.03
CA ASN A 86 -20.64 4.84 -9.40
C ASN A 86 -21.13 3.80 -10.42
N ASP A 87 -22.32 4.01 -10.97
CA ASP A 87 -22.93 3.13 -11.98
C ASP A 87 -22.21 3.15 -13.34
N HIS A 88 -21.26 4.06 -13.54
CA HIS A 88 -20.46 4.17 -14.76
C HIS A 88 -19.08 3.48 -14.65
N MET A 89 -18.73 2.94 -13.49
CA MET A 89 -17.47 2.23 -13.30
C MET A 89 -17.51 0.84 -13.95
N ASP A 90 -16.39 0.41 -14.52
CA ASP A 90 -16.26 -0.97 -15.02
C ASP A 90 -16.55 -1.96 -13.86
N PRO A 91 -17.45 -2.95 -14.04
CA PRO A 91 -17.80 -3.90 -12.98
C PRO A 91 -16.61 -4.65 -12.38
N LYS A 92 -15.56 -4.95 -13.16
CA LYS A 92 -14.35 -5.61 -12.65
C LYS A 92 -13.54 -4.68 -11.76
N LYS A 93 -13.48 -3.39 -12.11
CA LYS A 93 -12.80 -2.36 -11.31
C LYS A 93 -13.53 -2.13 -9.99
N ALA A 94 -14.87 -2.04 -10.05
CA ALA A 94 -15.71 -1.93 -8.85
C ALA A 94 -15.53 -3.15 -7.93
N ALA A 95 -15.53 -4.37 -8.49
CA ALA A 95 -15.29 -5.59 -7.73
C ALA A 95 -13.88 -5.64 -7.10
N PHE A 96 -12.85 -5.15 -7.81
CA PHE A 96 -11.52 -5.02 -7.22
C PHE A 96 -11.52 -4.07 -6.01
N TYR A 97 -12.16 -2.91 -6.14
CA TYR A 97 -12.25 -1.96 -5.02
C TYR A 97 -13.08 -2.47 -3.84
N GLU A 98 -14.15 -3.22 -4.12
CA GLU A 98 -14.95 -3.89 -3.08
C GLU A 98 -14.10 -4.90 -2.31
N TRP A 99 -13.37 -5.77 -3.02
CA TRP A 99 -12.42 -6.70 -2.41
C TRP A 99 -11.33 -5.97 -1.60
N ALA A 100 -10.74 -4.92 -2.16
CA ALA A 100 -9.71 -4.11 -1.53
C ALA A 100 -10.19 -3.37 -0.27
N ALA A 101 -11.49 -3.03 -0.21
CA ALA A 101 -12.10 -2.34 0.92
C ALA A 101 -12.45 -3.29 2.07
N CYS A 102 -12.56 -4.60 1.83
CA CYS A 102 -12.75 -5.59 2.89
C CYS A 102 -11.45 -5.70 3.73
N GLN A 103 -11.58 -5.40 5.02
CA GLN A 103 -10.53 -5.45 6.03
C GLN A 103 -11.05 -6.23 7.23
#